data_AF-A0A2G8SJT0-F1
#
_entry.id   AF-A0A2G8SJT0-F1
#
_cell.length_a   1.000
_cell.length_b   1.000
_cell.length_c   1.000
_cell.angle_alpha   90.00
_cell.angle_beta   90.00
_cell.angle_gamma   90.00
#
_symmetry.space_group_name_H-M   'P 1'
#
loop_
_entity.id
_entity.type
_entity.pdbx_description
1 polymer ?
#
loop_
_entity_poly.entity_id
_entity_poly.type
_entity_poly.pdbx_seq_one_letter_code
_entity_poly.pdbx_strand_id
1 'polypeptide(L)'
;MAAASEITDLILPFLHPPMIFGGDTSNLKAMTLGPDAPFIPGNSFPSLVNLKLRGMGRGVHATTSTLMDLLSNCPRLETFEVHFPLRDLANNDQQSNNRPPLPLNYLKALWMSHTSVTSAFGLLAQLELPAITTVRLTNLATNRSRAPIPRNLVLPLAHMGLTQLDILEGGKHSGPETPFGLHFIAHGPGPDGPTATTKTARTGLLVHVSFLRTRDRALAEQYTHEQGVFWDVLRALPTRAVTALRMSALRAAHLKRVALIVGDDRAESAMPLESVVVRSVKAGSATEQREAVAYLARVLLPYDYELEADADGWGGSASTSRREADAPVAVAVAAAAPRLRELTIELNRAWKPGMGDLLVTALRERKARGYPLRSVACSALSVRDTELEGRMREHVVGDVKVTTRKLWEIRKVPEVWMVKNDYWRLYPESLARTVNGWGLPENT
;
A
#
# COMPACT_ATOMS: atom_id res chain seq x y z
N MET A 1 21.00 -15.63 40.39
CA MET A 1 20.18 -15.53 39.15
C MET A 1 20.78 -16.42 38.06
N ALA A 2 20.70 -17.75 38.21
CA ALA A 2 21.26 -18.72 37.26
C ALA A 2 20.47 -20.05 37.29
N ALA A 3 19.16 -20.00 37.07
CA ALA A 3 18.29 -21.18 37.04
C ALA A 3 17.02 -20.97 36.19
N ALA A 4 17.17 -20.41 34.97
CA ALA A 4 16.04 -20.22 34.04
C ALA A 4 16.37 -20.58 32.59
N SER A 5 17.33 -21.49 32.36
CA SER A 5 17.86 -21.81 31.03
C SER A 5 17.65 -23.26 30.56
N GLU A 6 17.00 -24.14 31.33
CA GLU A 6 16.93 -25.58 31.01
C GLU A 6 15.52 -26.13 30.73
N ILE A 7 14.49 -25.28 30.63
CA ILE A 7 13.14 -25.72 30.22
C ILE A 7 12.82 -25.13 28.84
N THR A 8 13.62 -25.48 27.83
CA THR A 8 13.35 -25.12 26.43
C THR A 8 13.34 -26.31 25.47
N ASP A 9 13.70 -27.51 25.91
CA ASP A 9 14.10 -28.59 24.99
C ASP A 9 13.13 -29.79 24.85
N LEU A 10 11.87 -29.69 25.31
CA LEU A 10 10.95 -30.85 25.26
C LEU A 10 9.54 -30.59 24.70
N ILE A 11 9.34 -29.52 23.92
CA ILE A 11 8.15 -29.45 23.06
C ILE A 11 8.55 -29.92 21.68
N LEU A 12 8.58 -31.24 21.49
CA LEU A 12 8.63 -31.83 20.16
C LEU A 12 7.38 -31.37 19.41
N PRO A 13 7.51 -30.70 18.25
CA PRO A 13 6.35 -30.34 17.45
C PRO A 13 5.61 -31.61 17.08
N PHE A 14 4.28 -31.58 17.15
CA PHE A 14 3.47 -32.68 16.64
C PHE A 14 3.81 -32.91 15.17
N LEU A 15 4.31 -34.11 14.82
CA LEU A 15 4.62 -34.50 13.44
C LEU A 15 3.41 -34.38 12.51
N HIS A 16 2.21 -34.54 13.07
CA HIS A 16 0.94 -34.34 12.37
C HIS A 16 0.06 -33.37 13.16
N PRO A 17 -0.69 -32.48 12.48
CA PRO A 17 -1.71 -31.65 13.13
C PRO A 17 -2.67 -32.50 13.97
N PRO A 18 -2.81 -32.25 15.28
CA PRO A 18 -3.66 -33.06 16.14
C PRO A 18 -5.14 -32.90 15.78
N MET A 19 -5.90 -33.97 15.92
CA MET A 19 -7.36 -33.95 15.77
C MET A 19 -7.99 -33.56 17.10
N ILE A 20 -8.70 -32.44 17.14
CA ILE A 20 -9.48 -32.00 18.31
C ILE A 20 -10.93 -32.48 18.23
N PHE A 21 -11.66 -32.48 19.34
CA PHE A 21 -13.11 -32.83 19.37
C PHE A 21 -13.47 -34.20 18.77
N GLY A 22 -12.53 -35.14 18.70
CA GLY A 22 -12.78 -36.49 18.18
C GLY A 22 -12.91 -36.60 16.67
N GLY A 23 -12.62 -35.55 15.88
CA GLY A 23 -12.66 -35.60 14.42
C GLY A 23 -13.47 -34.48 13.77
N ASP A 24 -14.27 -34.82 12.76
CA ASP A 24 -15.05 -33.84 12.00
C ASP A 24 -16.07 -33.11 12.89
N THR A 25 -16.08 -31.78 12.82
CA THR A 25 -16.97 -30.93 13.64
C THR A 25 -17.91 -30.10 12.77
N SER A 26 -18.90 -30.78 12.18
CA SER A 26 -19.84 -30.18 11.22
C SER A 26 -20.75 -29.08 11.78
N ASN A 27 -20.85 -28.93 13.11
CA ASN A 27 -21.65 -27.88 13.75
C ASN A 27 -20.82 -26.65 14.17
N LEU A 28 -19.49 -26.72 14.12
CA LEU A 28 -18.63 -25.61 14.54
C LEU A 28 -18.66 -24.49 13.52
N LYS A 29 -19.19 -23.32 13.90
CA LYS A 29 -19.31 -22.13 13.03
C LYS A 29 -18.21 -21.10 13.24
N ALA A 30 -17.59 -21.07 14.42
CA ALA A 30 -16.55 -20.11 14.75
C ALA A 30 -15.49 -20.78 15.63
N MET A 31 -14.21 -20.49 15.34
CA MET A 31 -13.08 -21.00 16.10
C MET A 31 -12.06 -19.88 16.31
N THR A 32 -11.59 -19.76 17.55
CA THR A 32 -10.46 -18.88 17.89
C THR A 32 -9.39 -19.71 18.60
N LEU A 33 -8.20 -19.76 18.00
CA LEU A 33 -7.00 -20.32 18.64
C LEU A 33 -6.21 -19.16 19.24
N GLY A 34 -6.12 -19.15 20.56
CA GLY A 34 -5.43 -18.11 21.33
C GLY A 34 -3.92 -18.32 21.39
N PRO A 35 -3.19 -17.39 22.04
CA PRO A 35 -1.74 -17.42 22.07
C PRO A 35 -1.11 -18.68 22.67
N ASP A 36 -1.84 -19.31 23.60
CA ASP A 36 -1.38 -20.49 24.30
C ASP A 36 -1.71 -21.80 23.57
N ALA A 37 -2.32 -21.75 22.38
CA ALA A 37 -2.60 -22.92 21.58
C ALA A 37 -1.29 -23.53 21.05
N PRO A 38 -0.91 -24.77 21.45
CA PRO A 38 0.37 -25.36 21.08
C PRO A 38 0.31 -26.12 19.74
N PHE A 39 -0.77 -25.95 18.96
CA PHE A 39 -0.97 -26.65 17.69
C PHE A 39 -1.95 -25.93 16.76
N ILE A 40 -1.89 -26.29 15.47
CA ILE A 40 -2.95 -26.03 14.49
C ILE A 40 -3.73 -27.35 14.31
N PRO A 41 -5.06 -27.37 14.44
CA PRO A 41 -5.83 -28.61 14.33
C PRO A 41 -5.83 -29.15 12.89
N GLY A 42 -5.78 -30.48 12.76
CA GLY A 42 -5.86 -31.19 11.48
C GLY A 42 -7.28 -31.49 11.01
N ASN A 43 -8.29 -31.15 11.81
CA ASN A 43 -9.69 -31.50 11.56
C ASN A 43 -10.27 -30.87 10.29
N SER A 44 -11.31 -31.52 9.76
CA SER A 44 -12.24 -30.89 8.83
C SER A 44 -13.28 -30.05 9.57
N PHE A 45 -13.47 -28.81 9.10
CA PHE A 45 -14.44 -27.88 9.66
C PHE A 45 -15.41 -27.37 8.57
N PRO A 46 -16.28 -28.23 8.02
CA PRO A 46 -17.06 -27.92 6.83
C PRO A 46 -18.06 -26.78 7.01
N SER A 47 -18.48 -26.49 8.25
CA SER A 47 -19.40 -25.40 8.57
C SER A 47 -18.73 -24.17 9.19
N LEU A 48 -17.40 -24.13 9.26
CA LEU A 48 -16.69 -23.03 9.88
C LEU A 48 -16.79 -21.77 9.00
N VAL A 49 -17.35 -20.73 9.59
CA VAL A 49 -17.57 -19.42 8.97
C VAL A 49 -16.50 -18.43 9.41
N ASN A 50 -16.05 -18.54 10.67
CA ASN A 50 -15.10 -17.60 11.26
C ASN A 50 -13.90 -18.36 11.86
N LEU A 51 -12.69 -18.03 11.40
CA LEU A 51 -11.44 -18.58 11.90
C LEU A 51 -10.52 -17.45 12.34
N LYS A 52 -10.05 -17.56 13.58
CA LYS A 52 -9.13 -16.58 14.17
C LYS A 52 -7.97 -17.27 14.84
N LEU A 53 -6.77 -16.90 14.44
CA LEU A 53 -5.52 -17.46 14.93
C LEU A 53 -4.70 -16.33 15.56
N ARG A 54 -4.47 -16.39 16.86
CA ARG A 54 -3.75 -15.36 17.62
C ARG A 54 -2.54 -15.96 18.30
N GLY A 55 -1.38 -15.36 18.07
CA GLY A 55 -0.21 -15.51 18.94
C GLY A 55 0.31 -16.93 19.17
N MET A 56 0.31 -17.83 18.18
CA MET A 56 0.67 -19.25 18.37
C MET A 56 1.91 -19.42 19.27
N GLY A 57 1.80 -20.31 20.27
CA GLY A 57 2.76 -20.44 21.35
C GLY A 57 4.20 -20.69 20.86
N ARG A 58 5.18 -20.46 21.74
CA ARG A 58 6.59 -20.77 21.45
C ARG A 58 6.71 -22.26 21.07
N GLY A 59 7.18 -22.54 19.85
CA GLY A 59 7.36 -23.89 19.34
C GLY A 59 6.32 -24.33 18.29
N VAL A 60 5.23 -23.57 18.10
CA VAL A 60 4.29 -23.87 17.02
C VAL A 60 4.82 -23.30 15.70
N HIS A 61 5.24 -24.19 14.82
CA HIS A 61 5.63 -23.86 13.45
C HIS A 61 4.38 -23.70 12.58
N ALA A 62 3.71 -22.55 12.73
CA ALA A 62 2.69 -22.12 11.80
C ALA A 62 3.36 -21.65 10.49
N THR A 63 3.58 -22.61 9.59
CA THR A 63 4.08 -22.38 8.23
C THR A 63 2.90 -22.06 7.31
N THR A 64 3.21 -21.61 6.10
CA THR A 64 2.16 -21.43 5.08
C THR A 64 1.51 -22.75 4.73
N SER A 65 2.28 -23.83 4.55
CA SER A 65 1.70 -25.15 4.27
C SER A 65 0.67 -25.57 5.33
N THR A 66 0.99 -25.45 6.61
CA THR A 66 0.05 -25.86 7.68
C THR A 66 -1.19 -24.97 7.73
N LEU A 67 -1.06 -23.68 7.40
CA LEU A 67 -2.23 -22.81 7.23
C LEU A 67 -3.04 -23.15 5.98
N MET A 68 -2.41 -23.48 4.87
CA MET A 68 -3.09 -23.86 3.63
C MET A 68 -3.88 -25.16 3.81
N ASP A 69 -3.32 -26.12 4.55
CA ASP A 69 -4.02 -27.36 4.89
C ASP A 69 -5.23 -27.08 5.80
N LEU A 70 -5.07 -26.27 6.85
CA LEU A 70 -6.18 -25.83 7.69
C LEU A 70 -7.27 -25.10 6.89
N LEU A 71 -6.89 -24.19 5.99
CA LEU A 71 -7.84 -23.43 5.18
C LEU A 71 -8.57 -24.33 4.17
N SER A 72 -7.89 -25.34 3.62
CA SER A 72 -8.52 -26.31 2.71
C SER A 72 -9.61 -27.15 3.40
N ASN A 73 -9.50 -27.29 4.73
CA ASN A 73 -10.50 -27.95 5.58
C ASN A 73 -11.66 -27.02 6.00
N CYS A 74 -11.69 -25.76 5.54
CA CYS A 74 -12.69 -24.75 5.91
C CYS A 74 -13.41 -24.19 4.68
N PRO A 75 -14.15 -24.99 3.89
CA PRO A 75 -14.71 -24.57 2.59
C PRO A 75 -15.77 -23.45 2.67
N ARG A 76 -16.38 -23.23 3.85
CA ARG A 76 -17.41 -22.20 4.08
C ARG A 76 -16.88 -20.95 4.78
N LEU A 77 -15.56 -20.79 4.84
CA LEU A 77 -14.95 -19.71 5.59
C LEU A 77 -15.30 -18.34 5.00
N GLU A 78 -15.90 -17.48 5.82
CA GLU A 78 -16.26 -16.11 5.44
C GLU A 78 -15.30 -15.08 6.04
N THR A 79 -14.76 -15.34 7.24
CA THR A 79 -13.76 -14.47 7.87
C THR A 79 -12.55 -15.25 8.34
N PHE A 80 -11.37 -14.74 8.01
CA PHE A 80 -10.10 -15.30 8.43
C PHE A 80 -9.19 -14.22 9.01
N GLU A 81 -8.72 -14.44 10.25
CA GLU A 81 -7.92 -13.49 11.00
C GLU A 81 -6.64 -14.17 11.54
N VAL A 82 -5.47 -13.62 11.22
CA VAL A 82 -4.14 -14.13 11.63
C VAL A 82 -3.37 -13.02 12.34
N HIS A 83 -3.02 -13.21 13.62
CA HIS A 83 -2.33 -12.21 14.46
C HIS A 83 -1.10 -12.82 15.11
N PHE A 84 -0.09 -13.15 14.32
CA PHE A 84 1.21 -13.59 14.80
C PHE A 84 2.22 -13.59 13.66
N PRO A 85 3.54 -13.58 13.98
CA PRO A 85 4.58 -13.69 12.97
C PRO A 85 4.56 -15.09 12.33
N LEU A 86 4.23 -15.16 11.05
CA LEU A 86 4.41 -16.37 10.25
C LEU A 86 5.90 -16.58 10.00
N ARG A 87 6.42 -17.71 10.47
CA ARG A 87 7.82 -18.10 10.26
C ARG A 87 7.98 -18.73 8.87
N ASP A 88 9.17 -18.56 8.29
CA ASP A 88 9.70 -19.43 7.23
C ASP A 88 9.03 -19.45 5.84
N LEU A 89 8.53 -18.31 5.33
CA LEU A 89 8.05 -18.26 3.94
C LEU A 89 9.17 -18.12 2.88
N ALA A 90 10.35 -17.61 3.23
CA ALA A 90 11.37 -17.27 2.23
C ALA A 90 12.32 -18.40 1.84
N ASN A 91 12.50 -19.43 2.70
CA ASN A 91 13.62 -20.36 2.55
C ASN A 91 13.25 -21.82 2.26
N ASN A 92 12.08 -22.30 2.70
CA ASN A 92 11.84 -23.75 2.71
C ASN A 92 10.86 -24.26 1.65
N ASP A 93 10.00 -23.41 1.10
CA ASP A 93 8.88 -23.90 0.31
C ASP A 93 9.01 -23.61 -1.20
N GLN A 94 10.19 -23.87 -1.80
CA GLN A 94 10.25 -24.01 -3.27
C GLN A 94 9.24 -25.05 -3.78
N GLN A 95 8.89 -26.05 -2.95
CA GLN A 95 7.83 -27.02 -3.25
C GLN A 95 6.41 -26.43 -3.22
N SER A 96 6.12 -25.40 -2.40
CA SER A 96 4.77 -24.81 -2.35
C SER A 96 4.39 -24.07 -3.63
N ASN A 97 5.37 -23.63 -4.42
CA ASN A 97 5.12 -22.93 -5.69
C ASN A 97 4.38 -23.81 -6.73
N ASN A 98 4.31 -25.13 -6.52
CA ASN A 98 3.62 -26.04 -7.42
C ASN A 98 2.16 -26.33 -7.02
N ARG A 99 1.69 -25.87 -5.86
CA ARG A 99 0.30 -26.10 -5.45
C ARG A 99 -0.60 -25.10 -6.20
N PRO A 100 -1.75 -25.54 -6.77
CA PRO A 100 -2.71 -24.60 -7.32
C PRO A 100 -3.22 -23.67 -6.20
N PRO A 101 -3.56 -22.40 -6.52
CA PRO A 101 -4.18 -21.49 -5.57
C PRO A 101 -5.40 -22.13 -4.90
N LEU A 102 -5.56 -21.95 -3.59
CA LEU A 102 -6.68 -22.48 -2.84
C LEU A 102 -7.90 -21.54 -2.97
N PRO A 103 -9.00 -21.99 -3.57
CA PRO A 103 -10.20 -21.18 -3.71
C PRO A 103 -10.91 -21.02 -2.36
N LEU A 104 -11.07 -19.77 -1.91
CA LEU A 104 -11.83 -19.41 -0.72
C LEU A 104 -13.13 -18.67 -1.11
N ASN A 105 -13.99 -19.37 -1.86
CA ASN A 105 -15.16 -18.81 -2.57
C ASN A 105 -16.14 -17.97 -1.71
N TYR A 106 -16.16 -18.18 -0.40
CA TYR A 106 -17.06 -17.49 0.52
C TYR A 106 -16.36 -16.40 1.35
N LEU A 107 -15.05 -16.22 1.19
CA LEU A 107 -14.28 -15.33 2.04
C LEU A 107 -14.64 -13.87 1.77
N LYS A 108 -15.17 -13.20 2.78
CA LYS A 108 -15.53 -11.77 2.77
C LYS A 108 -14.44 -10.92 3.40
N ALA A 109 -13.71 -11.44 4.39
CA ALA A 109 -12.68 -10.70 5.10
C ALA A 109 -11.44 -11.55 5.40
N LEU A 110 -10.27 -11.03 5.05
CA LEU A 110 -8.96 -11.59 5.38
C LEU A 110 -8.13 -10.55 6.11
N TRP A 111 -7.82 -10.81 7.38
CA TRP A 111 -7.03 -9.91 8.20
C TRP A 111 -5.74 -10.59 8.64
N MET A 112 -4.61 -9.96 8.36
CA MET A 112 -3.30 -10.40 8.84
C MET A 112 -2.64 -9.25 9.58
N SER A 113 -2.11 -9.53 10.76
CA SER A 113 -1.38 -8.55 11.53
C SER A 113 -0.10 -9.12 12.14
N HIS A 114 0.88 -8.25 12.38
CA HIS A 114 2.13 -8.61 13.06
C HIS A 114 2.91 -9.75 12.38
N THR A 115 2.78 -9.85 11.05
CA THR A 115 3.49 -10.82 10.21
C THR A 115 4.48 -10.12 9.28
N SER A 116 5.39 -10.86 8.63
CA SER A 116 6.31 -10.26 7.69
C SER A 116 5.62 -9.90 6.37
N VAL A 117 6.10 -8.87 5.64
CA VAL A 117 5.51 -8.51 4.33
C VAL A 117 5.60 -9.69 3.36
N THR A 118 6.78 -10.31 3.25
CA THR A 118 6.99 -11.52 2.45
C THR A 118 6.02 -12.63 2.88
N SER A 119 5.79 -12.76 4.19
CA SER A 119 4.91 -13.80 4.69
C SER A 119 3.45 -13.58 4.31
N ALA A 120 2.95 -12.37 4.54
CA ALA A 120 1.58 -11.99 4.20
C ALA A 120 1.33 -12.16 2.71
N PHE A 121 2.25 -11.70 1.87
CA PHE A 121 2.06 -11.76 0.44
C PHE A 121 2.22 -13.18 -0.10
N GLY A 122 3.18 -13.95 0.44
CA GLY A 122 3.36 -15.35 0.07
C GLY A 122 2.11 -16.19 0.35
N LEU A 123 1.43 -15.94 1.47
CA LEU A 123 0.13 -16.55 1.73
C LEU A 123 -0.92 -16.08 0.73
N LEU A 124 -1.06 -14.77 0.48
CA LEU A 124 -2.03 -14.24 -0.49
C LEU A 124 -1.82 -14.78 -1.91
N ALA A 125 -0.57 -15.02 -2.31
CA ALA A 125 -0.25 -15.57 -3.62
C ALA A 125 -0.76 -17.01 -3.81
N GLN A 126 -0.99 -17.74 -2.72
CA GLN A 126 -1.52 -19.11 -2.73
C GLN A 126 -3.04 -19.15 -2.54
N LEU A 127 -3.72 -18.01 -2.40
CA LEU A 127 -5.16 -17.94 -2.21
C LEU A 127 -5.85 -17.39 -3.46
N GLU A 128 -6.91 -18.05 -3.89
CA GLU A 128 -7.87 -17.49 -4.84
C GLU A 128 -9.02 -16.86 -4.05
N LEU A 129 -9.04 -15.54 -4.01
CA LEU A 129 -10.00 -14.76 -3.24
C LEU A 129 -11.19 -14.33 -4.10
N PRO A 130 -12.43 -14.30 -3.60
CA PRO A 130 -13.53 -13.65 -4.27
C PRO A 130 -13.25 -12.18 -4.58
N ALA A 131 -13.82 -11.65 -5.66
CA ALA A 131 -13.71 -10.22 -5.98
C ALA A 131 -14.31 -9.32 -4.88
N ILE A 132 -15.20 -9.83 -4.02
CA ILE A 132 -15.82 -9.10 -2.91
C ILE A 132 -14.98 -9.09 -1.62
N THR A 133 -13.84 -9.77 -1.59
CA THR A 133 -13.07 -9.93 -0.35
C THR A 133 -12.39 -8.62 0.05
N THR A 134 -12.51 -8.24 1.32
CA THR A 134 -11.71 -7.18 1.93
C THR A 134 -10.46 -7.78 2.56
N VAL A 135 -9.29 -7.37 2.08
CA VAL A 135 -7.99 -7.80 2.59
C VAL A 135 -7.39 -6.69 3.43
N ARG A 136 -6.96 -7.01 4.64
CA ARG A 136 -6.34 -6.07 5.57
C ARG A 136 -5.05 -6.65 6.13
N LEU A 137 -3.94 -6.04 5.78
CA LEU A 137 -2.63 -6.39 6.27
C LEU A 137 -2.12 -5.25 7.14
N THR A 138 -1.93 -5.47 8.42
CA THR A 138 -1.56 -4.40 9.36
C THR A 138 -0.33 -4.70 10.17
N ASN A 139 0.43 -3.65 10.49
CA ASN A 139 1.65 -3.78 11.29
C ASN A 139 2.60 -4.82 10.66
N LEU A 140 2.67 -4.84 9.33
CA LEU A 140 3.56 -5.76 8.64
C LEU A 140 4.99 -5.38 8.98
N ALA A 141 5.76 -6.37 9.40
CA ALA A 141 7.17 -6.21 9.68
C ALA A 141 7.98 -6.47 8.41
N THR A 142 8.95 -5.62 8.14
CA THR A 142 10.00 -5.97 7.19
C THR A 142 10.97 -6.84 7.97
N ASN A 143 11.11 -8.11 7.60
CA ASN A 143 12.07 -8.97 8.26
C ASN A 143 13.45 -8.30 8.22
N ARG A 144 14.20 -8.33 9.34
CA ARG A 144 15.56 -7.76 9.38
C ARG A 144 16.51 -8.51 8.44
N SER A 145 16.17 -9.75 8.10
CA SER A 145 16.77 -10.49 7.00
C SER A 145 16.54 -9.71 5.71
N ARG A 146 17.63 -9.20 5.13
CA ARG A 146 17.68 -8.34 3.93
C ARG A 146 17.17 -9.02 2.64
N ALA A 147 16.48 -10.15 2.74
CA ALA A 147 15.92 -10.82 1.58
C ALA A 147 14.88 -9.89 0.94
N PRO A 148 15.10 -9.40 -0.30
CA PRO A 148 14.10 -8.60 -0.99
C PRO A 148 12.81 -9.41 -1.16
N ILE A 149 11.68 -8.73 -1.24
CA ILE A 149 10.43 -9.42 -1.60
C ILE A 149 10.65 -10.07 -2.97
N PRO A 150 10.40 -11.39 -3.12
CA PRO A 150 10.61 -12.07 -4.38
C PRO A 150 9.86 -11.33 -5.51
N ARG A 151 10.56 -10.99 -6.59
CA ARG A 151 9.99 -10.17 -7.68
C ARG A 151 8.80 -10.83 -8.38
N ASN A 152 8.73 -12.15 -8.30
CA ASN A 152 7.66 -12.99 -8.83
C ASN A 152 6.41 -13.01 -7.93
N LEU A 153 6.46 -12.37 -6.76
CA LEU A 153 5.35 -12.32 -5.83
C LEU A 153 4.38 -11.19 -6.24
N VAL A 154 3.79 -11.35 -7.41
CA VAL A 154 2.67 -10.53 -7.87
C VAL A 154 1.43 -11.11 -7.23
N LEU A 155 0.72 -10.29 -6.45
CA LEU A 155 -0.52 -10.73 -5.83
C LEU A 155 -1.52 -11.08 -6.95
N PRO A 156 -2.12 -12.30 -6.96
CA PRO A 156 -3.10 -12.71 -7.94
C PRO A 156 -4.45 -12.05 -7.63
N LEU A 157 -4.46 -10.73 -7.44
CA LEU A 157 -5.59 -9.90 -7.04
C LEU A 157 -6.06 -9.01 -8.20
N ALA A 158 -5.60 -9.30 -9.42
CA ALA A 158 -5.98 -8.54 -10.62
C ALA A 158 -7.50 -8.53 -10.85
N HIS A 159 -8.19 -9.61 -10.47
CA HIS A 159 -9.64 -9.76 -10.55
C HIS A 159 -10.42 -8.97 -9.50
N MET A 160 -9.75 -8.38 -8.49
CA MET A 160 -10.41 -7.51 -7.51
C MET A 160 -10.85 -6.15 -8.10
N GLY A 161 -10.48 -5.85 -9.34
CA GLY A 161 -10.93 -4.64 -10.04
C GLY A 161 -10.50 -3.34 -9.35
N LEU A 162 -9.30 -3.33 -8.75
CA LEU A 162 -8.78 -2.19 -8.00
C LEU A 162 -8.42 -1.05 -8.96
N THR A 163 -9.19 0.03 -8.94
CA THR A 163 -9.04 1.18 -9.85
C THR A 163 -8.41 2.40 -9.18
N GLN A 164 -8.40 2.43 -7.86
CA GLN A 164 -7.84 3.54 -7.09
C GLN A 164 -6.81 3.02 -6.10
N LEU A 165 -5.72 3.76 -5.95
CA LEU A 165 -4.66 3.52 -4.96
C LEU A 165 -4.40 4.79 -4.17
N ASP A 166 -4.56 4.71 -2.84
CA ASP A 166 -4.10 5.73 -1.92
C ASP A 166 -2.83 5.27 -1.21
N ILE A 167 -1.83 6.13 -1.17
CA ILE A 167 -0.58 5.93 -0.46
C ILE A 167 -0.51 6.97 0.64
N LEU A 168 -0.60 6.55 1.90
CA LEU A 168 -0.53 7.44 3.05
C LEU A 168 0.73 7.16 3.85
N GLU A 169 1.56 8.17 4.01
CA GLU A 169 2.66 8.17 4.95
C GLU A 169 2.18 8.78 6.27
N GLY A 170 2.12 7.93 7.29
CA GLY A 170 1.66 8.27 8.62
C GLY A 170 2.76 8.10 9.67
N GLY A 171 2.63 8.82 10.79
CA GLY A 171 3.45 8.60 11.97
C GLY A 171 2.89 9.43 13.12
N LYS A 172 2.59 8.79 14.26
CA LYS A 172 2.13 9.51 15.46
C LYS A 172 3.22 10.51 15.86
N HIS A 173 2.82 11.76 16.14
CA HIS A 173 3.75 12.88 16.31
C HIS A 173 4.32 13.05 17.73
N SER A 174 4.20 12.06 18.61
CA SER A 174 4.43 12.30 20.04
C SER A 174 5.65 11.60 20.66
N GLY A 175 6.57 11.04 19.88
CA GLY A 175 7.83 10.55 20.47
C GLY A 175 8.88 10.03 19.49
N PRO A 176 10.17 10.00 19.90
CA PRO A 176 11.29 9.52 19.10
C PRO A 176 11.17 8.04 18.66
N GLU A 177 10.29 7.29 19.29
CA GLU A 177 10.08 5.85 19.05
C GLU A 177 8.78 5.54 18.30
N THR A 178 8.05 6.57 17.86
CA THR A 178 6.81 6.34 17.13
C THR A 178 7.11 5.69 15.77
N PRO A 179 6.53 4.52 15.47
CA PRO A 179 6.77 3.85 14.21
C PRO A 179 6.28 4.73 13.05
N PHE A 180 7.08 4.80 12.00
CA PHE A 180 6.63 5.33 10.72
C PHE A 180 5.75 4.27 10.05
N GLY A 181 4.59 4.68 9.57
CA GLY A 181 3.62 3.82 8.92
C GLY A 181 3.50 4.20 7.45
N LEU A 182 3.56 3.20 6.58
CA LEU A 182 3.23 3.34 5.17
C LEU A 182 1.96 2.55 4.90
N HIS A 183 0.93 3.22 4.41
CA HIS A 183 -0.37 2.65 4.10
C HIS A 183 -0.57 2.68 2.59
N PHE A 184 -0.86 1.53 2.00
CA PHE A 184 -1.38 1.39 0.65
C PHE A 184 -2.84 0.96 0.76
N ILE A 185 -3.72 1.72 0.17
CA ILE A 185 -5.17 1.54 0.26
C ILE A 185 -5.67 1.46 -1.17
N ALA A 186 -5.84 0.25 -1.67
CA ALA A 186 -6.39 0.02 -2.99
C ALA A 186 -7.87 -0.32 -2.88
N HIS A 187 -8.69 0.24 -3.76
CA HIS A 187 -10.12 -0.08 -3.82
C HIS A 187 -10.66 0.00 -5.25
N GLY A 188 -11.67 -0.82 -5.53
CA GLY A 188 -12.37 -0.85 -6.81
C GLY A 188 -13.59 0.06 -6.86
N PRO A 189 -14.22 0.21 -8.03
CA PRO A 189 -15.51 0.88 -8.14
C PRO A 189 -16.58 0.09 -7.36
N GLY A 190 -17.57 0.79 -6.82
CA GLY A 190 -18.74 0.13 -6.25
C GLY A 190 -19.54 -0.65 -7.33
N PRO A 191 -20.48 -1.53 -6.93
CA PRO A 191 -21.34 -2.24 -7.87
C PRO A 191 -22.18 -1.28 -8.73
N ASP A 192 -22.42 -0.06 -8.24
CA ASP A 192 -23.19 0.99 -8.90
C ASP A 192 -22.33 1.80 -9.91
N GLY A 193 -21.11 1.35 -10.19
CA GLY A 193 -20.20 1.94 -11.17
C GLY A 193 -19.28 3.04 -10.61
N PRO A 194 -18.43 3.63 -11.47
CA PRO A 194 -17.41 4.60 -11.09
C PRO A 194 -17.97 5.95 -10.61
N THR A 195 -19.24 6.25 -10.92
CA THR A 195 -19.94 7.48 -10.50
C THR A 195 -20.65 7.34 -9.15
N ALA A 196 -20.67 6.14 -8.56
CA ALA A 196 -21.35 5.90 -7.31
C ALA A 196 -20.65 6.62 -6.16
N THR A 197 -21.40 7.41 -5.42
CA THR A 197 -20.92 8.22 -4.29
C THR A 197 -20.54 7.33 -3.10
N THR A 198 -19.33 6.75 -3.14
CA THR A 198 -18.49 6.19 -2.04
C THR A 198 -19.11 5.26 -0.98
N LYS A 199 -20.43 5.04 -0.93
CA LYS A 199 -21.11 4.30 0.14
C LYS A 199 -21.07 2.78 -0.06
N THR A 200 -20.81 2.29 -1.27
CA THR A 200 -20.92 0.86 -1.59
C THR A 200 -19.66 0.29 -2.25
N ALA A 201 -18.47 0.86 -2.02
CA ALA A 201 -17.26 0.13 -2.37
C ALA A 201 -17.30 -1.23 -1.64
N ARG A 202 -17.22 -2.34 -2.39
CA ARG A 202 -17.33 -3.70 -1.82
C ARG A 202 -15.98 -4.39 -1.68
N THR A 203 -14.96 -3.87 -2.36
CA THR A 203 -13.66 -4.53 -2.48
C THR A 203 -12.56 -3.56 -2.11
N GLY A 204 -11.73 -3.97 -1.15
CA GLY A 204 -10.62 -3.15 -0.65
C GLY A 204 -9.44 -4.00 -0.23
N LEU A 205 -8.24 -3.52 -0.56
CA LEU A 205 -6.97 -4.03 -0.07
C LEU A 205 -6.28 -2.92 0.73
N LEU A 206 -6.14 -3.13 2.04
CA LEU A 206 -5.35 -2.28 2.92
C LEU A 206 -4.05 -2.99 3.23
N VAL A 207 -2.93 -2.36 2.92
CA VAL A 207 -1.59 -2.79 3.34
C VAL A 207 -0.97 -1.70 4.19
N HIS A 208 -0.85 -1.95 5.49
CA HIS A 208 -0.16 -1.10 6.43
C HIS A 208 1.15 -1.78 6.86
N VAL A 209 2.26 -1.18 6.43
CA VAL A 209 3.62 -1.57 6.80
C VAL A 209 4.12 -0.63 7.89
N SER A 210 4.57 -1.21 9.01
CA SER A 210 5.12 -0.44 10.12
C SER A 210 6.63 -0.59 10.18
N PHE A 211 7.32 0.53 10.20
CA PHE A 211 8.76 0.59 10.35
C PHE A 211 9.10 0.89 11.81
N LEU A 212 9.73 -0.07 12.48
CA LEU A 212 10.33 0.17 13.78
C LEU A 212 11.61 0.98 13.58
N ARG A 213 11.63 2.23 14.08
CA ARG A 213 12.85 3.02 14.15
C ARG A 213 13.77 2.42 15.20
N THR A 214 14.83 1.75 14.77
CA THR A 214 15.92 1.37 15.66
C THR A 214 16.82 2.59 15.88
N ARG A 215 17.03 3.01 17.13
CA ARG A 215 17.87 4.17 17.48
C ARG A 215 19.29 4.08 16.90
N ASP A 216 19.78 2.86 16.69
CA ASP A 216 21.18 2.60 16.30
C ASP A 216 21.45 2.68 14.79
N ARG A 217 20.43 2.92 13.95
CA ARG A 217 20.62 2.92 12.50
C ARG A 217 20.81 4.34 11.99
N ALA A 218 21.84 4.53 11.16
CA ALA A 218 22.04 5.79 10.46
C ALA A 218 20.78 6.14 9.62
N LEU A 219 20.36 7.40 9.70
CA LEU A 219 19.13 7.91 9.10
C LEU A 219 19.05 7.64 7.58
N ALA A 220 20.21 7.62 6.90
CA ALA A 220 20.35 7.33 5.47
C ALA A 220 20.07 5.86 5.12
N GLU A 221 20.54 4.91 5.93
CA GLU A 221 20.25 3.49 5.72
C GLU A 221 18.77 3.19 5.94
N GLN A 222 18.18 3.83 6.94
CA GLN A 222 16.75 3.70 7.21
C GLN A 222 15.93 4.22 6.01
N TYR A 223 16.28 5.38 5.46
CA TYR A 223 15.62 5.92 4.28
C TYR A 223 15.73 4.98 3.07
N THR A 224 16.91 4.42 2.83
CA THR A 224 17.15 3.47 1.73
C THR A 224 16.31 2.21 1.91
N HIS A 225 16.23 1.69 3.13
CA HIS A 225 15.38 0.54 3.47
C HIS A 225 13.89 0.84 3.27
N GLU A 226 13.42 1.99 3.76
CA GLU A 226 12.03 2.45 3.56
C GLU A 226 11.68 2.59 2.08
N GLN A 227 12.61 3.10 1.25
CA GLN A 227 12.43 3.15 -0.21
C GLN A 227 12.33 1.74 -0.81
N GLY A 228 13.23 0.83 -0.44
CA GLY A 228 13.20 -0.55 -0.95
C GLY A 228 11.86 -1.22 -0.67
N VAL A 229 11.39 -1.11 0.57
CA VAL A 229 10.11 -1.70 1.01
C VAL A 229 8.91 -1.02 0.33
N PHE A 230 8.94 0.30 0.17
CA PHE A 230 7.92 1.02 -0.59
C PHE A 230 7.75 0.43 -1.99
N TRP A 231 8.87 0.27 -2.71
CA TRP A 231 8.87 -0.25 -4.08
C TRP A 231 8.54 -1.73 -4.16
N ASP A 232 9.01 -2.52 -3.20
CA ASP A 232 8.67 -3.95 -3.12
C ASP A 232 7.16 -4.14 -2.92
N VAL A 233 6.55 -3.39 -2.00
CA VAL A 233 5.11 -3.44 -1.76
C VAL A 233 4.35 -2.98 -2.99
N LEU A 234 4.71 -1.83 -3.55
CA LEU A 234 4.02 -1.29 -4.72
C LEU A 234 4.05 -2.25 -5.91
N ARG A 235 5.19 -2.92 -6.16
CA ARG A 235 5.33 -3.90 -7.24
C ARG A 235 4.50 -5.17 -7.05
N ALA A 236 4.26 -5.56 -5.80
CA ALA A 236 3.42 -6.71 -5.51
C ALA A 236 1.91 -6.41 -5.65
N LEU A 237 1.51 -5.12 -5.59
CA LEU A 237 0.12 -4.72 -5.76
C LEU A 237 -0.33 -4.88 -7.23
N PRO A 238 -1.61 -5.22 -7.48
CA PRO A 238 -2.16 -5.31 -8.83
C PRO A 238 -2.45 -3.90 -9.39
N THR A 239 -1.43 -3.22 -9.90
CA THR A 239 -1.51 -1.79 -10.27
C THR A 239 -2.00 -1.54 -11.70
N ARG A 240 -2.13 -2.58 -12.54
CA ARG A 240 -2.48 -2.45 -13.97
C ARG A 240 -3.85 -1.80 -14.24
N ALA A 241 -4.81 -1.95 -13.33
CA ALA A 241 -6.14 -1.36 -13.45
C ALA A 241 -6.28 -0.01 -12.73
N VAL A 242 -5.22 0.45 -12.04
CA VAL A 242 -5.27 1.68 -11.25
C VAL A 242 -5.26 2.89 -12.17
N THR A 243 -6.38 3.61 -12.20
CA THR A 243 -6.56 4.86 -12.95
C THR A 243 -6.50 6.10 -12.06
N ALA A 244 -6.61 5.95 -10.74
CA ALA A 244 -6.52 7.06 -9.80
C ALA A 244 -5.48 6.79 -8.71
N LEU A 245 -4.52 7.71 -8.55
CA LEU A 245 -3.49 7.67 -7.51
C LEU A 245 -3.66 8.86 -6.57
N ARG A 246 -3.74 8.59 -5.26
CA ARG A 246 -3.64 9.64 -4.23
C ARG A 246 -2.44 9.37 -3.35
N MET A 247 -1.58 10.36 -3.13
CA MET A 247 -0.42 10.21 -2.25
C MET A 247 -0.35 11.31 -1.21
N SER A 248 -0.39 10.92 0.07
CA SER A 248 -0.16 11.78 1.22
C SER A 248 1.21 11.50 1.78
N ALA A 249 2.19 12.30 1.37
CA ALA A 249 3.55 12.20 1.87
C ALA A 249 3.74 12.96 3.18
N LEU A 250 4.59 12.45 4.07
CA LEU A 250 4.93 13.17 5.30
C LEU A 250 5.73 14.45 4.99
N ARG A 251 6.65 14.39 4.03
CA ARG A 251 7.50 15.50 3.57
C ARG A 251 7.33 15.71 2.07
N ALA A 252 7.47 16.95 1.61
CA ALA A 252 7.41 17.29 0.18
C ALA A 252 8.44 16.49 -0.65
N ALA A 253 9.66 16.28 -0.13
CA ALA A 253 10.69 15.50 -0.81
C ALA A 253 10.29 14.04 -1.13
N HIS A 254 9.32 13.46 -0.43
CA HIS A 254 8.84 12.10 -0.72
C HIS A 254 7.86 12.06 -1.90
N LEU A 255 7.30 13.22 -2.31
CA LEU A 255 6.43 13.31 -3.49
C LEU A 255 7.16 12.98 -4.80
N LYS A 256 8.50 12.99 -4.81
CA LYS A 256 9.30 12.46 -5.94
C LYS A 256 8.97 11.01 -6.27
N ARG A 257 8.46 10.22 -5.30
CA ARG A 257 7.97 8.85 -5.54
C ARG A 257 6.83 8.84 -6.54
N VAL A 258 5.96 9.86 -6.55
CA VAL A 258 4.88 9.96 -7.54
C VAL A 258 5.45 10.09 -8.93
N ALA A 259 6.50 10.87 -9.10
CA ALA A 259 7.13 10.99 -10.41
C ALA A 259 7.73 9.69 -10.91
N LEU A 260 8.34 8.93 -10.00
CA LEU A 260 8.83 7.59 -10.30
C LEU A 260 7.66 6.64 -10.61
N ILE A 261 6.54 6.69 -9.88
CA ILE A 261 5.37 5.83 -10.15
C ILE A 261 4.78 6.11 -11.54
N VAL A 262 4.59 7.40 -11.85
CA VAL A 262 3.89 7.81 -13.06
C VAL A 262 4.79 7.69 -14.29
N GLY A 263 6.10 7.86 -14.09
CA GLY A 263 7.09 7.79 -15.15
C GLY A 263 7.68 6.39 -15.40
N ASP A 264 7.43 5.38 -14.56
CA ASP A 264 8.07 4.07 -14.74
C ASP A 264 7.58 3.34 -16.01
N ASP A 265 8.16 3.71 -17.16
CA ASP A 265 7.96 3.09 -18.47
C ASP A 265 8.65 1.73 -18.56
N ARG A 266 9.55 1.41 -17.61
CA ARG A 266 10.23 0.12 -17.54
C ARG A 266 9.34 -0.99 -17.00
N ALA A 267 8.16 -0.63 -16.49
CA ALA A 267 7.21 -1.61 -16.01
C ALA A 267 6.29 -2.05 -17.16
N GLU A 268 6.23 -3.36 -17.42
CA GLU A 268 5.09 -4.04 -18.07
C GLU A 268 3.75 -3.85 -17.30
N SER A 269 3.73 -2.94 -16.32
CA SER A 269 2.64 -2.61 -15.42
C SER A 269 2.53 -1.10 -15.20
N ALA A 270 2.97 -0.26 -16.16
CA ALA A 270 2.73 1.18 -16.10
C ALA A 270 1.25 1.45 -15.82
N MET A 271 0.96 2.20 -14.76
CA MET A 271 -0.41 2.45 -14.33
C MET A 271 -1.12 3.36 -15.35
N PRO A 272 -2.33 3.02 -15.84
CA PRO A 272 -3.08 3.86 -16.77
C PRO A 272 -3.73 5.05 -16.05
N LEU A 273 -2.93 5.85 -15.34
CA LEU A 273 -3.41 6.92 -14.47
C LEU A 273 -4.13 8.02 -15.27
N GLU A 274 -5.35 8.30 -14.85
CA GLU A 274 -6.21 9.38 -15.35
C GLU A 274 -6.28 10.53 -14.33
N SER A 275 -6.10 10.26 -13.04
CA SER A 275 -6.17 11.24 -11.96
C SER A 275 -5.04 11.04 -10.93
N VAL A 276 -4.32 12.11 -10.60
CA VAL A 276 -3.26 12.12 -9.57
C VAL A 276 -3.52 13.21 -8.55
N VAL A 277 -3.61 12.83 -7.29
CA VAL A 277 -3.72 13.76 -6.15
C VAL A 277 -2.52 13.59 -5.25
N VAL A 278 -1.81 14.67 -4.97
CA VAL A 278 -0.63 14.63 -4.09
C VAL A 278 -0.77 15.66 -2.99
N ARG A 279 -0.38 15.28 -1.77
CA ARG A 279 -0.23 16.24 -0.68
C ARG A 279 1.02 15.98 0.15
N SER A 280 1.59 17.06 0.67
CA SER A 280 2.57 17.00 1.76
C SER A 280 1.89 17.32 3.10
N VAL A 281 2.06 16.49 4.12
CA VAL A 281 1.46 16.71 5.44
C VAL A 281 2.25 17.72 6.26
N LYS A 282 3.58 17.74 6.19
CA LYS A 282 4.42 18.73 6.91
C LYS A 282 4.90 19.83 5.98
N ALA A 283 5.04 21.02 6.55
CA ALA A 283 5.74 22.12 5.90
C ALA A 283 7.19 21.70 5.68
N GLY A 284 7.58 21.55 4.42
CA GLY A 284 8.98 21.38 4.03
C GLY A 284 9.73 22.70 4.00
N SER A 285 11.04 22.62 3.77
CA SER A 285 11.81 23.80 3.34
C SER A 285 11.28 24.31 2.00
N ALA A 286 11.54 25.58 1.68
CA ALA A 286 11.15 26.12 0.38
C ALA A 286 11.82 25.37 -0.79
N THR A 287 13.05 24.89 -0.57
CA THR A 287 13.80 24.06 -1.52
C THR A 287 13.10 22.73 -1.74
N GLU A 288 12.70 22.02 -0.67
CA GLU A 288 11.97 20.74 -0.78
C GLU A 288 10.64 20.90 -1.52
N GLN A 289 9.96 22.03 -1.35
CA GLN A 289 8.72 22.32 -2.07
C GLN A 289 8.97 22.60 -3.55
N ARG A 290 9.98 23.42 -3.87
CA ARG A 290 10.36 23.70 -5.26
C ARG A 290 10.75 22.40 -5.97
N GLU A 291 11.56 21.56 -5.32
CA GLU A 291 11.91 20.24 -5.82
C GLU A 291 10.67 19.37 -6.02
N ALA A 292 9.75 19.32 -5.05
CA ALA A 292 8.53 18.53 -5.20
C ALA A 292 7.68 19.00 -6.40
N VAL A 293 7.52 20.31 -6.59
CA VAL A 293 6.82 20.86 -7.78
C VAL A 293 7.59 20.53 -9.06
N ALA A 294 8.92 20.62 -9.05
CA ALA A 294 9.74 20.26 -10.21
C ALA A 294 9.60 18.77 -10.57
N TYR A 295 9.61 17.87 -9.58
CA TYR A 295 9.36 16.44 -9.79
C TYR A 295 7.95 16.19 -10.34
N LEU A 296 6.94 16.88 -9.81
CA LEU A 296 5.56 16.78 -10.31
C LEU A 296 5.41 17.36 -11.71
N ALA A 297 6.13 18.43 -12.05
CA ALA A 297 6.17 18.98 -13.40
C ALA A 297 6.83 17.99 -14.38
N ARG A 298 7.90 17.30 -13.95
CA ARG A 298 8.53 16.22 -14.74
C ARG A 298 7.57 15.08 -15.04
N VAL A 299 6.58 14.80 -14.18
CA VAL A 299 5.53 13.81 -14.47
C VAL A 299 4.69 14.17 -15.68
N LEU A 300 4.55 15.46 -15.96
CA LEU A 300 3.78 15.94 -17.09
C LEU A 300 4.61 16.01 -18.37
N LEU A 301 5.94 15.95 -18.24
CA LEU A 301 6.91 16.03 -19.31
C LEU A 301 7.44 14.62 -19.67
N PRO A 302 7.96 14.41 -20.89
CA PRO A 302 8.63 13.16 -21.28
C PRO A 302 9.99 12.99 -20.58
N TYR A 303 10.48 11.75 -20.56
CA TYR A 303 11.74 11.35 -19.90
C TYR A 303 13.00 12.08 -20.37
N ASP A 304 13.03 12.53 -21.63
CA ASP A 304 14.21 13.14 -22.23
C ASP A 304 14.31 14.65 -21.95
N TYR A 305 13.42 15.21 -21.12
CA TYR A 305 13.58 16.58 -20.65
C TYR A 305 14.62 16.58 -19.53
N GLU A 306 15.91 16.63 -19.92
CA GLU A 306 16.95 17.20 -19.07
C GLU A 306 16.52 18.65 -18.79
N LEU A 307 15.74 18.85 -17.73
CA LEU A 307 15.75 20.13 -17.04
C LEU A 307 17.22 20.32 -16.69
N GLU A 308 17.90 21.20 -17.41
CA GLU A 308 19.20 21.74 -17.02
C GLU A 308 19.03 22.23 -15.58
N ALA A 309 19.32 21.32 -14.65
CA ALA A 309 19.36 21.63 -13.25
C ALA A 309 20.60 22.49 -13.14
N ASP A 310 20.39 23.79 -12.97
CA ASP A 310 21.45 24.73 -12.64
C ASP A 310 22.44 24.04 -11.70
N ALA A 311 23.71 24.08 -12.09
CA ALA A 311 24.79 23.14 -11.80
C ALA A 311 25.28 23.09 -10.33
N ASP A 312 24.40 23.30 -9.35
CA ASP A 312 24.73 23.32 -7.94
C ASP A 312 24.32 22.00 -7.25
N GLY A 313 25.06 20.93 -7.57
CA GLY A 313 25.39 19.93 -6.55
C GLY A 313 24.44 18.75 -6.34
N TRP A 314 23.79 18.21 -7.37
CA TRP A 314 23.19 16.86 -7.26
C TRP A 314 24.18 15.77 -7.69
N GLY A 315 25.05 15.39 -6.74
CA GLY A 315 26.02 14.31 -6.88
C GLY A 315 25.33 12.94 -6.96
N GLY A 316 24.92 12.56 -8.17
CA GLY A 316 24.55 11.20 -8.52
C GLY A 316 25.24 10.85 -9.84
N SER A 317 26.41 10.21 -9.74
CA SER A 317 27.20 9.75 -10.89
C SER A 317 26.43 8.68 -11.66
N ALA A 318 25.61 9.10 -12.62
CA ALA A 318 25.19 8.26 -13.72
C ALA A 318 26.19 8.50 -14.84
N SER A 319 27.08 7.53 -15.06
CA SER A 319 28.03 7.53 -16.17
C SER A 319 27.26 7.46 -17.50
N THR A 320 26.96 8.61 -18.08
CA THR A 320 26.51 8.70 -19.47
C THR A 320 27.72 8.46 -20.36
N SER A 321 27.86 7.21 -20.82
CA SER A 321 28.79 6.86 -21.89
C SER A 321 28.40 7.64 -23.15
N ARG A 322 29.22 8.64 -23.47
CA ARG A 322 29.15 9.50 -24.66
C ARG A 322 29.28 8.64 -25.91
N ARG A 323 28.16 8.18 -26.48
CA ARG A 323 28.13 7.59 -27.83
C ARG A 323 28.03 8.72 -28.84
N GLU A 324 29.04 8.82 -29.70
CA GLU A 324 29.12 9.75 -30.82
C GLU A 324 28.12 9.39 -31.92
N ALA A 325 27.35 10.40 -32.30
CA ALA A 325 26.98 10.75 -33.67
C ALA A 325 26.54 9.63 -34.64
N ASP A 326 25.31 9.15 -34.46
CA ASP A 326 24.45 8.77 -35.58
C ASP A 326 23.18 9.64 -35.52
N ALA A 327 22.72 10.11 -36.69
CA ALA A 327 21.70 11.14 -36.82
C ALA A 327 20.44 10.88 -35.95
N PRO A 328 19.89 11.91 -35.27
CA PRO A 328 18.74 11.74 -34.41
C PRO A 328 17.51 11.42 -35.26
N VAL A 329 17.18 10.14 -35.38
CA VAL A 329 15.82 9.73 -35.68
C VAL A 329 15.00 10.31 -34.54
N ALA A 330 14.22 11.35 -34.82
CA ALA A 330 13.31 11.97 -33.87
C ALA A 330 12.21 10.96 -33.52
N VAL A 331 12.54 10.01 -32.63
CA VAL A 331 11.56 9.13 -32.01
C VAL A 331 10.66 10.05 -31.20
N ALA A 332 9.40 10.16 -31.58
CA ALA A 332 8.42 10.95 -30.85
C ALA A 332 8.32 10.36 -29.43
N VAL A 333 9.01 10.99 -28.48
CA VAL A 333 9.05 10.56 -27.09
C VAL A 333 7.64 10.74 -26.53
N ALA A 334 7.01 9.61 -26.18
CA ALA A 334 5.68 9.59 -25.59
C ALA A 334 5.67 10.40 -24.28
N ALA A 335 4.58 11.13 -24.03
CA ALA A 335 4.44 11.86 -22.77
C ALA A 335 4.35 10.86 -21.60
N ALA A 336 5.00 11.17 -20.47
CA ALA A 336 4.79 10.42 -19.25
C ALA A 336 3.29 10.47 -18.87
N ALA A 337 2.70 9.29 -18.65
CA ALA A 337 1.26 9.08 -18.45
C ALA A 337 0.35 9.85 -19.41
N PRO A 338 0.21 9.41 -20.68
CA PRO A 338 -0.60 10.10 -21.69
C PRO A 338 -2.10 10.14 -21.34
N ARG A 339 -2.55 9.27 -20.43
CA ARG A 339 -3.95 9.19 -19.97
C ARG A 339 -4.29 10.17 -18.85
N LEU A 340 -3.28 10.81 -18.22
CA LEU A 340 -3.49 11.72 -17.11
C LEU A 340 -4.32 12.93 -17.58
N ARG A 341 -5.45 13.16 -16.90
CA ARG A 341 -6.43 14.22 -17.18
C ARG A 341 -6.61 15.17 -16.01
N GLU A 342 -6.34 14.70 -14.79
CA GLU A 342 -6.57 15.46 -13.57
C GLU A 342 -5.32 15.46 -12.69
N LEU A 343 -4.92 16.64 -12.22
CA LEU A 343 -3.80 16.80 -11.30
C LEU A 343 -4.20 17.71 -10.14
N THR A 344 -4.05 17.20 -8.92
CA THR A 344 -4.25 17.98 -7.70
C THR A 344 -2.99 17.98 -6.86
N ILE A 345 -2.51 19.17 -6.47
CA ILE A 345 -1.30 19.36 -5.67
C ILE A 345 -1.64 20.15 -4.41
N GLU A 346 -1.37 19.60 -3.24
CA GLU A 346 -1.53 20.29 -1.95
C GLU A 346 -0.22 20.32 -1.17
N LEU A 347 0.44 21.48 -1.11
CA LEU A 347 1.66 21.64 -0.33
C LEU A 347 1.36 22.39 0.97
N ASN A 348 1.89 21.90 2.09
CA ASN A 348 1.63 22.47 3.42
C ASN A 348 2.52 23.69 3.71
N ARG A 349 2.62 24.64 2.77
CA ARG A 349 3.20 25.99 2.95
C ARG A 349 2.99 26.82 1.66
N ALA A 350 3.13 28.14 1.80
CA ALA A 350 3.03 29.10 0.70
C ALA A 350 4.01 28.81 -0.43
N TRP A 351 3.50 28.89 -1.66
CA TRP A 351 4.35 28.86 -2.84
C TRP A 351 5.15 30.15 -2.92
N LYS A 352 6.44 30.03 -3.18
CA LYS A 352 7.27 31.20 -3.48
C LYS A 352 6.96 31.67 -4.90
N PRO A 353 7.16 32.98 -5.20
CA PRO A 353 7.12 33.48 -6.57
C PRO A 353 7.99 32.61 -7.49
N GLY A 354 7.48 32.32 -8.68
CA GLY A 354 8.14 31.49 -9.69
C GLY A 354 8.06 29.97 -9.49
N MET A 355 7.61 29.47 -8.33
CA MET A 355 7.47 28.03 -8.11
C MET A 355 6.46 27.39 -9.07
N GLY A 356 5.39 28.11 -9.40
CA GLY A 356 4.37 27.65 -10.34
C GLY A 356 4.80 27.67 -11.82
N ASP A 357 5.88 28.38 -12.16
CA ASP A 357 6.30 28.57 -13.56
C ASP A 357 6.73 27.26 -14.21
N LEU A 358 7.37 26.37 -13.43
CA LEU A 358 7.71 25.01 -13.87
C LEU A 358 6.47 24.21 -14.23
N LEU A 359 5.40 24.34 -13.44
CA LEU A 359 4.15 23.65 -13.68
C LEU A 359 3.41 24.22 -14.90
N VAL A 360 3.37 25.55 -15.05
CA VAL A 360 2.81 26.21 -16.24
C VAL A 360 3.54 25.77 -17.51
N THR A 361 4.87 25.75 -17.48
CA THR A 361 5.71 25.27 -18.59
C THR A 361 5.36 23.82 -18.94
N ALA A 362 5.30 22.94 -17.94
CA ALA A 362 4.96 21.54 -18.16
C ALA A 362 3.54 21.35 -18.74
N LEU A 363 2.56 22.13 -18.29
CA LEU A 363 1.20 22.11 -18.84
C LEU A 363 1.16 22.56 -20.30
N ARG A 364 1.90 23.62 -20.65
CA ARG A 364 2.02 24.13 -22.02
C ARG A 364 2.58 23.06 -22.95
N GLU A 365 3.70 22.45 -22.57
CA GLU A 365 4.34 21.39 -23.37
C GLU A 365 3.42 20.18 -23.54
N ARG A 366 2.74 19.79 -22.46
CA ARG A 366 1.79 18.68 -22.51
C ARG A 366 0.60 18.95 -23.44
N LYS A 367 0.06 20.18 -23.43
CA LYS A 367 -0.99 20.62 -24.37
C LYS A 367 -0.49 20.64 -25.80
N ALA A 368 0.71 21.17 -26.06
CA ALA A 368 1.31 21.22 -27.40
C ALA A 368 1.50 19.83 -28.02
N ARG A 369 1.72 18.81 -27.18
CA ARG A 369 1.85 17.40 -27.59
C ARG A 369 0.51 16.65 -27.73
N GLY A 370 -0.63 17.32 -27.52
CA GLY A 370 -1.95 16.71 -27.68
C GLY A 370 -2.44 15.91 -26.46
N TYR A 371 -1.82 16.06 -25.29
CA TYR A 371 -2.22 15.39 -24.05
C TYR A 371 -2.74 16.35 -22.95
N PRO A 372 -3.57 17.36 -23.27
CA PRO A 372 -3.92 18.40 -22.30
C PRO A 372 -4.63 17.83 -21.06
N LEU A 373 -4.34 18.42 -19.90
CA LEU A 373 -5.13 18.13 -18.70
C LEU A 373 -6.52 18.78 -18.81
N ARG A 374 -7.52 18.09 -18.26
CA ARG A 374 -8.89 18.60 -18.11
C ARG A 374 -9.04 19.41 -16.85
N SER A 375 -8.35 19.04 -15.78
CA SER A 375 -8.46 19.72 -14.49
C SER A 375 -7.12 19.81 -13.78
N VAL A 376 -6.83 20.99 -13.22
CA VAL A 376 -5.68 21.24 -12.36
C VAL A 376 -6.13 21.99 -11.11
N ALA A 377 -5.81 21.44 -9.94
CA ALA A 377 -6.04 22.10 -8.67
C ALA A 377 -4.73 22.21 -7.88
N CYS A 378 -4.45 23.40 -7.35
CA CYS A 378 -3.28 23.64 -6.52
C CYS A 378 -3.68 24.34 -5.22
N SER A 379 -3.21 23.82 -4.09
CA SER A 379 -3.32 24.48 -2.80
C SER A 379 -1.96 25.04 -2.40
N ALA A 380 -1.89 26.36 -2.35
CA ALA A 380 -0.78 27.12 -1.78
C ALA A 380 -1.31 27.79 -0.50
N LEU A 381 -0.93 27.27 0.66
CA LEU A 381 -1.32 27.89 1.93
C LEU A 381 -0.81 29.32 1.96
N SER A 382 -1.68 30.28 2.30
CA SER A 382 -1.36 31.71 2.49
C SER A 382 -1.27 32.62 1.25
N VAL A 383 -1.40 32.12 0.00
CA VAL A 383 -1.47 33.02 -1.17
C VAL A 383 -2.49 32.50 -2.18
N ARG A 384 -3.50 33.32 -2.51
CA ARG A 384 -4.26 33.15 -3.76
C ARG A 384 -3.44 33.81 -4.85
N ASP A 385 -3.01 33.02 -5.81
CA ASP A 385 -2.22 33.50 -6.94
C ASP A 385 -3.11 33.49 -8.19
N THR A 386 -3.90 34.55 -8.36
CA THR A 386 -4.82 34.71 -9.50
C THR A 386 -4.07 34.82 -10.83
N GLU A 387 -2.83 35.33 -10.79
CA GLU A 387 -1.95 35.40 -11.95
C GLU A 387 -1.52 34.00 -12.39
N LEU A 388 -1.05 33.17 -11.45
CA LEU A 388 -0.73 31.77 -11.72
C LEU A 388 -1.95 30.98 -12.23
N GLU A 389 -3.12 31.20 -11.62
CA GLU A 389 -4.38 30.59 -12.08
C GLU A 389 -4.69 30.97 -13.53
N GLY A 390 -4.54 32.25 -13.89
CA GLY A 390 -4.70 32.74 -15.26
C GLY A 390 -3.74 32.05 -16.24
N ARG A 391 -2.44 32.01 -15.91
CA ARG A 391 -1.41 31.36 -16.73
C ARG A 391 -1.64 29.86 -16.92
N MET A 392 -2.10 29.15 -15.87
CA MET A 392 -2.46 27.73 -15.98
C MET A 392 -3.69 27.51 -16.87
N ARG A 393 -4.70 28.40 -16.79
CA ARG A 393 -5.95 28.30 -17.58
C ARG A 393 -5.72 28.37 -19.08
N GLU A 394 -4.67 29.04 -19.53
CA GLU A 394 -4.27 29.05 -20.96
C GLU A 394 -3.86 27.66 -21.48
N HIS A 395 -3.48 26.74 -20.59
CA HIS A 395 -2.89 25.45 -20.93
C HIS A 395 -3.71 24.24 -20.47
N VAL A 396 -4.76 24.45 -19.67
CA VAL A 396 -5.70 23.42 -19.20
C VAL A 396 -7.02 23.57 -19.95
N VAL A 397 -7.63 22.45 -20.36
CA VAL A 397 -8.86 22.49 -21.20
C VAL A 397 -10.12 22.81 -20.38
N GLY A 398 -10.15 22.42 -19.11
CA GLY A 398 -11.30 22.63 -18.23
C GLY A 398 -10.94 23.46 -17.01
N ASP A 399 -11.13 22.88 -15.84
CA ASP A 399 -11.10 23.61 -14.58
C ASP A 399 -9.67 23.85 -14.09
N VAL A 400 -9.39 25.10 -13.71
CA VAL A 400 -8.19 25.46 -12.97
C VAL A 400 -8.62 26.09 -11.66
N LYS A 401 -8.08 25.59 -10.55
CA LYS A 401 -8.38 26.08 -9.21
C LYS A 401 -7.11 26.28 -8.41
N VAL A 402 -6.73 27.52 -8.14
CA VAL A 402 -5.67 27.85 -7.18
C VAL A 402 -6.33 28.35 -5.89
N THR A 403 -6.12 27.63 -4.80
CA THR A 403 -6.83 27.93 -3.55
C THR A 403 -5.90 27.92 -2.34
N THR A 404 -6.36 28.55 -1.27
CA THR A 404 -5.74 28.51 0.06
C THR A 404 -6.36 27.45 0.96
N ARG A 405 -7.46 26.81 0.53
CA ARG A 405 -8.14 25.76 1.28
C ARG A 405 -7.49 24.42 1.02
N LYS A 406 -7.55 23.53 2.02
CA LYS A 406 -7.21 22.12 1.81
C LYS A 406 -8.07 21.56 0.68
N LEU A 407 -7.43 20.92 -0.28
CA LEU A 407 -8.10 20.26 -1.41
C LEU A 407 -8.44 18.82 -1.04
N TRP A 408 -7.66 18.23 -0.16
CA TRP A 408 -7.85 16.90 0.35
C TRP A 408 -8.29 16.90 1.82
N GLU A 409 -9.60 16.93 2.02
CA GLU A 409 -10.18 16.51 3.29
C GLU A 409 -10.24 14.98 3.32
N ILE A 410 -9.59 14.35 4.30
CA ILE A 410 -9.87 12.95 4.61
C ILE A 410 -11.29 12.92 5.17
N ARG A 411 -12.29 12.79 4.29
CA ARG A 411 -13.65 12.53 4.73
C ARG A 411 -13.68 11.17 5.41
N LYS A 412 -14.63 11.00 6.34
CA LYS A 412 -14.92 9.79 7.14
C LYS A 412 -14.46 8.51 6.46
N VAL A 413 -13.83 7.61 7.23
CA VAL A 413 -13.35 6.30 6.75
C VAL A 413 -14.45 5.62 5.92
N PRO A 414 -14.19 5.28 4.64
CA PRO A 414 -15.21 4.71 3.76
C PRO A 414 -15.85 3.44 4.35
N GLU A 415 -17.15 3.23 4.11
CA GLU A 415 -17.90 2.08 4.65
C GLU A 415 -17.36 0.72 4.18
N VAL A 416 -16.64 0.65 3.06
CA VAL A 416 -15.95 -0.60 2.60
C VAL A 416 -14.99 -1.15 3.65
N TRP A 417 -14.43 -0.28 4.47
CA TRP A 417 -13.54 -0.66 5.55
C TRP A 417 -14.31 -0.99 6.84
N MET A 418 -15.60 -0.63 6.91
CA MET A 418 -16.55 -1.01 7.95
C MET A 418 -17.17 -2.38 7.62
N VAL A 419 -16.40 -3.46 7.75
CA VAL A 419 -17.02 -4.79 7.76
C VAL A 419 -17.83 -4.92 9.06
N LYS A 420 -19.14 -4.70 8.99
CA LYS A 420 -20.06 -5.09 10.06
C LYS A 420 -20.04 -6.61 10.14
N ASN A 421 -19.26 -7.13 11.07
CA ASN A 421 -19.37 -8.54 11.41
C ASN A 421 -20.52 -8.66 12.41
N ASP A 422 -21.70 -9.06 11.92
CA ASP A 422 -22.93 -9.16 12.71
C ASP A 422 -22.83 -10.18 13.86
N TYR A 423 -21.80 -11.04 13.86
CA TYR A 423 -21.50 -11.97 14.95
C TYR A 423 -20.83 -11.30 16.17
N TRP A 424 -20.51 -9.99 16.12
CA TRP A 424 -20.01 -9.25 17.29
C TRP A 424 -21.04 -9.25 18.43
N ARG A 425 -22.33 -9.43 18.12
CA ARG A 425 -23.40 -9.63 19.09
C ARG A 425 -23.26 -10.92 19.92
N LEU A 426 -22.43 -11.86 19.49
CA LEU A 426 -22.15 -13.10 20.22
C LEU A 426 -21.02 -12.97 21.25
N TYR A 427 -20.27 -11.86 21.23
CA TYR A 427 -19.23 -11.59 22.22
C TYR A 427 -19.80 -10.75 23.37
N PRO A 428 -19.37 -10.96 24.63
CA PRO A 428 -19.77 -10.13 25.76
C PRO A 428 -19.43 -8.65 25.51
N GLU A 429 -20.33 -7.73 25.85
CA GLU A 429 -20.19 -6.30 25.57
C GLU A 429 -18.87 -5.68 26.06
N SER A 430 -18.28 -6.22 27.13
CA SER A 430 -16.99 -5.77 27.68
C SER A 430 -15.80 -5.94 26.72
N LEU A 431 -15.84 -6.94 25.83
CA LEU A 431 -14.84 -7.16 24.77
C LEU A 431 -15.18 -6.39 23.49
N ALA A 432 -16.47 -6.13 23.25
CA ALA A 432 -16.93 -5.34 22.10
C ALA A 432 -16.59 -3.84 22.24
N ARG A 433 -16.53 -3.31 23.49
CA ARG A 433 -16.23 -1.89 23.76
C ARG A 433 -14.73 -1.54 23.79
N THR A 434 -13.85 -2.50 24.07
CA THR A 434 -12.39 -2.26 24.15
C THR A 434 -11.68 -2.38 22.81
N VAL A 435 -12.36 -2.91 21.80
CA VAL A 435 -11.87 -3.01 20.43
C VAL A 435 -12.82 -2.24 19.55
N ASN A 436 -12.60 -0.93 19.39
CA ASN A 436 -13.11 -0.29 18.19
C ASN A 436 -12.53 -1.09 17.03
N GLY A 437 -13.37 -1.66 16.17
CA GLY A 437 -13.04 -2.64 15.12
C GLY A 437 -11.96 -2.26 14.11
N TRP A 438 -11.25 -1.18 14.40
CA TRP A 438 -10.21 -0.53 13.65
C TRP A 438 -8.81 -0.68 14.25
N GLY A 439 -8.61 -0.77 15.56
CA GLY A 439 -7.27 -0.58 16.14
C GLY A 439 -6.59 0.72 15.68
N LEU A 440 -7.37 1.68 15.16
CA LEU A 440 -6.93 3.04 14.84
C LEU A 440 -7.23 3.92 16.06
N PRO A 441 -6.46 4.99 16.32
CA PRO A 441 -6.76 5.92 17.39
C PRO A 441 -8.15 6.53 17.17
N GLU A 442 -8.96 6.63 18.22
CA GLU A 442 -10.30 7.24 18.18
C GLU A 442 -10.32 8.68 17.69
N ASN A 443 -9.15 9.34 17.66
CA ASN A 443 -8.98 10.72 17.23
C ASN A 443 -7.84 10.82 16.20
N THR A 444 -8.17 10.95 14.92
CA THR A 444 -7.28 11.51 13.88
C THR A 444 -8.07 12.43 12.97
#